data_AF-A0A7V8IZT6-F1
#
_entry.id   AF-A0A7V8IZT6-F1
#
_cell.length_a   1.000
_cell.length_b   1.000
_cell.length_c   1.000
_cell.angle_alpha   90.00
_cell.angle_beta   90.00
_cell.angle_gamma   90.00
#
_symmetry.space_group_name_H-M   'P 1'
#
loop_
_entity.id
_entity.type
_entity.pdbx_description
1 polymer ?
#
loop_
_entity_poly.entity_id
_entity_poly.type
_entity_poly.pdbx_seq_one_letter_code
_entity_poly.pdbx_strand_id
1 'polypeptide(L)'
;MPTKRIDPQADKRPAVVARLAAMLNEPVMGFLALMALAVTLGPLVFDLNAAADQLLQRLEWILVGVFALNFVLELGAAESKAAWLTSPWRIIDIVAIGGPFVALAPGISSAAGSSLALRLLRVGRSVALATRAGRAAAGLRRGLGQTAVNTMPRVSRVSDGATFQVDESDWGTCLEWSRNPTSHWFHASEVSLAHIRVAARSAGLEPASLDEAFAPDAPARLRSDARSSLLFLWIPTVAETGFPAVTRVRITAIVPERGIMTATPEAFDLAGSISRLAARSPLPARSFPIRITLLLLALARERYHFTAQRFDEELRRFESIPISEGGRAFLEETFLLRREISAAALDLGHLASIVRSLADGRITLRGFNLGEDKFLDDLAAETGQLFDRVTTLKEDVQSLIELHINVKGFEMNNFLKLLAIVSFLGLIPTVVGGMLGMNVVGNPWPMTLGQVAFGVGMVAAVAMYVFAIKGWLR
;
A
#
# COMPACT_ATOMS: atom_id res chain seq x y z
N MET A 1 11.53 0.66 -29.05
CA MET A 1 11.75 1.93 -29.79
C MET A 1 12.88 2.70 -29.12
N PRO A 2 13.70 3.47 -29.84
CA PRO A 2 14.87 4.14 -29.28
C PRO A 2 14.48 5.33 -28.38
N THR A 3 15.21 5.51 -27.28
CA THR A 3 15.08 6.65 -26.38
C THR A 3 15.61 7.93 -27.05
N LYS A 4 14.70 8.85 -27.36
CA LYS A 4 15.06 10.18 -27.89
C LYS A 4 15.83 10.95 -26.82
N ARG A 5 17.14 11.12 -27.02
CA ARG A 5 17.95 12.03 -26.19
C ARG A 5 17.30 13.41 -26.17
N ILE A 6 17.14 13.98 -24.98
CA ILE A 6 16.78 15.39 -24.82
C ILE A 6 18.05 16.18 -25.12
N ASP A 7 18.17 16.60 -26.37
CA ASP A 7 19.16 17.57 -26.82
C ASP A 7 18.83 18.93 -26.17
N PRO A 8 19.75 19.56 -25.41
CA PRO A 8 19.49 20.84 -24.75
C PRO A 8 19.53 21.97 -25.78
N GLN A 9 18.50 22.05 -26.62
CA GLN A 9 18.40 23.08 -27.65
C GLN A 9 18.46 24.47 -27.04
N ALA A 10 19.39 25.27 -27.55
CA ALA A 10 19.68 26.61 -27.06
C ALA A 10 18.40 27.46 -27.00
N ASP A 11 18.11 28.00 -25.81
CA ASP A 11 17.06 29.00 -25.61
C ASP A 11 17.40 30.24 -26.45
N LYS A 12 16.69 30.43 -27.57
CA LYS A 12 16.97 31.49 -28.57
C LYS A 12 16.56 32.90 -28.09
N ARG A 13 16.45 33.11 -26.78
CA ARG A 13 16.21 34.41 -26.16
C ARG A 13 17.52 35.19 -26.09
N PRO A 14 17.57 36.48 -26.47
CA PRO A 14 18.69 37.32 -26.08
C PRO A 14 18.74 37.37 -24.55
N ALA A 15 19.94 37.26 -23.95
CA ALA A 15 20.09 37.00 -22.51
C ALA A 15 19.39 38.02 -21.58
N VAL A 16 19.14 39.23 -22.06
CA VAL A 16 18.34 40.27 -21.38
C VAL A 16 16.87 39.85 -21.22
N VAL A 17 16.25 39.30 -22.27
CA VAL A 17 14.86 38.79 -22.27
C VAL A 17 14.71 37.59 -21.34
N ALA A 18 15.68 36.67 -21.34
CA ALA A 18 15.68 35.53 -20.41
C ALA A 18 15.76 35.99 -18.94
N ARG A 19 16.62 36.97 -18.63
CA ARG A 19 16.75 37.55 -17.27
C ARG A 19 15.50 38.32 -16.83
N LEU A 20 14.88 39.10 -17.72
CA LEU A 20 13.63 39.82 -17.41
C LEU A 20 12.47 38.85 -17.14
N ALA A 21 12.30 37.83 -17.98
CA ALA A 21 11.28 36.79 -17.76
C ALA A 21 11.51 35.99 -16.47
N ALA A 22 12.77 35.75 -16.07
CA ALA A 22 13.08 35.10 -14.79
C ALA A 22 12.78 35.97 -13.56
N MET A 23 12.83 37.30 -13.69
CA MET A 23 12.42 38.23 -12.64
C MET A 23 10.89 38.34 -12.51
N LEU A 24 10.16 38.27 -13.63
CA LEU A 24 8.69 38.30 -13.69
C LEU A 24 8.06 36.91 -13.52
N ASN A 25 8.48 36.18 -12.48
CA ASN A 25 7.97 34.84 -12.20
C ASN A 25 6.50 34.83 -11.70
N GLU A 26 5.84 33.66 -11.77
CA GLU A 26 4.43 33.46 -11.39
C GLU A 26 4.08 34.06 -10.00
N PRO A 27 4.90 33.86 -8.93
CA PRO A 27 4.78 34.62 -7.69
C PRO A 27 4.79 36.14 -7.87
N VAL A 28 5.87 36.72 -8.42
CA VAL A 28 6.02 38.18 -8.57
C VAL A 28 4.84 38.80 -9.33
N MET A 29 4.36 38.15 -10.38
CA MET A 29 3.18 38.59 -11.12
C MET A 29 1.88 38.53 -10.29
N GLY A 30 1.74 37.53 -9.41
CA GLY A 30 0.65 37.45 -8.43
C GLY A 30 0.71 38.56 -7.36
N PHE A 31 1.89 38.90 -6.85
CA PHE A 31 2.07 40.02 -5.92
C PHE A 31 1.71 41.36 -6.58
N LEU A 32 2.20 41.60 -7.80
CA LEU A 32 1.88 42.80 -8.56
C LEU A 32 0.37 42.91 -8.88
N ALA A 33 -0.34 41.78 -9.01
CA ALA A 33 -1.79 41.78 -9.21
C ALA A 33 -2.55 42.21 -7.94
N LEU A 34 -2.09 41.78 -6.76
CA LEU A 34 -2.63 42.28 -5.49
C LEU A 34 -2.32 43.78 -5.28
N MET A 35 -1.12 44.23 -5.63
CA MET A 35 -0.77 45.65 -5.60
C MET A 35 -1.65 46.48 -6.57
N ALA A 36 -1.92 45.99 -7.78
CA ALA A 36 -2.81 46.64 -8.73
C ALA A 36 -4.27 46.68 -8.23
N LEU A 37 -4.74 45.63 -7.55
CA LEU A 37 -6.03 45.60 -6.88
C LEU A 37 -6.12 46.63 -5.75
N ALA A 38 -5.06 46.74 -4.93
CA ALA A 38 -4.96 47.73 -3.86
C ALA A 38 -5.01 49.17 -4.39
N VAL A 39 -4.22 49.48 -5.42
CA VAL A 39 -4.18 50.81 -6.06
C VAL A 39 -5.51 51.14 -6.76
N THR A 40 -6.16 50.16 -7.41
CA THR A 40 -7.46 50.38 -8.11
C THR A 40 -8.61 50.65 -7.14
N LEU A 41 -8.60 50.04 -5.94
CA LEU A 41 -9.71 50.11 -4.97
C LEU A 41 -9.50 51.13 -3.84
N GLY A 42 -8.25 51.45 -3.45
CA GLY A 42 -7.95 52.40 -2.37
C GLY A 42 -8.64 53.77 -2.51
N PRO A 43 -8.61 54.43 -3.69
CA PRO A 43 -9.29 55.71 -3.93
C PRO A 43 -10.83 55.68 -3.82
N LEU A 44 -11.46 54.50 -3.69
CA LEU A 44 -12.91 54.37 -3.45
C LEU A 44 -13.27 54.39 -1.95
N VAL A 45 -12.26 54.40 -1.07
CA VAL A 45 -12.39 54.10 0.35
C VAL A 45 -11.67 55.12 1.26
N PHE A 46 -10.64 55.79 0.74
CA PHE A 46 -9.90 56.85 1.43
C PHE A 46 -10.03 58.18 0.69
N ASP A 47 -10.31 59.26 1.42
CA ASP A 47 -10.24 60.63 0.91
C ASP A 47 -8.77 61.04 0.72
N LEU A 48 -8.24 60.77 -0.47
CA LEU A 48 -6.84 61.03 -0.81
C LEU A 48 -6.61 62.52 -1.11
N ASN A 49 -5.50 63.07 -0.63
CA ASN A 49 -5.05 64.39 -1.07
C ASN A 49 -4.53 64.34 -2.52
N ALA A 50 -4.48 65.49 -3.19
CA ALA A 50 -4.12 65.58 -4.61
C ALA A 50 -2.71 65.04 -4.94
N ALA A 51 -1.79 64.99 -3.98
CA ALA A 51 -0.46 64.40 -4.19
C ALA A 51 -0.50 62.86 -4.10
N ALA A 52 -1.31 62.30 -3.21
CA ALA A 52 -1.50 60.86 -3.06
C ALA A 52 -2.28 60.26 -4.25
N ASP A 53 -3.33 60.92 -4.72
CA ASP A 53 -4.07 60.51 -5.93
C ASP A 53 -3.16 60.49 -7.18
N GLN A 54 -2.38 61.55 -7.41
CA GLN A 54 -1.37 61.57 -8.47
C GLN A 54 -0.31 60.46 -8.33
N LEU A 55 0.06 60.09 -7.11
CA LEU A 55 1.00 59.00 -6.86
C LEU A 55 0.39 57.63 -7.19
N LEU A 56 -0.86 57.39 -6.78
CA LEU A 56 -1.57 56.14 -7.10
C LEU A 56 -1.82 56.01 -8.60
N GLN A 57 -2.20 57.08 -9.30
CA GLN A 57 -2.35 57.07 -10.76
C GLN A 57 -1.04 56.73 -11.48
N ARG A 58 0.11 57.27 -11.02
CA ARG A 58 1.44 56.88 -11.55
C ARG A 58 1.75 55.41 -11.28
N LEU A 59 1.42 54.89 -10.10
CA LEU A 59 1.61 53.48 -9.76
C LEU A 59 0.70 52.56 -10.59
N GLU A 60 -0.55 52.94 -10.89
CA GLU A 60 -1.43 52.19 -11.79
C GLU A 60 -0.80 52.06 -13.18
N TRP A 61 -0.33 53.15 -13.78
CA TRP A 61 0.33 53.12 -15.09
C TRP A 61 1.65 52.32 -15.10
N ILE A 62 2.44 52.37 -14.03
CA ILE A 62 3.63 51.53 -13.87
C ILE A 62 3.25 50.04 -13.83
N LEU A 63 2.24 49.67 -13.05
CA LEU A 63 1.76 48.29 -12.93
C LEU A 63 1.20 47.78 -14.26
N VAL A 64 0.35 48.56 -14.95
CA VAL A 64 -0.14 48.25 -16.30
C VAL A 64 1.02 48.07 -17.28
N GLY A 65 2.06 48.91 -17.21
CA GLY A 65 3.27 48.76 -18.01
C GLY A 65 4.02 47.45 -17.77
N VAL A 66 4.13 46.99 -16.52
CA VAL A 66 4.75 45.70 -16.18
C VAL A 66 3.90 44.51 -16.65
N PHE A 67 2.57 44.58 -16.53
CA PHE A 67 1.68 43.55 -17.08
C PHE A 67 1.74 43.49 -18.61
N ALA A 68 1.76 44.63 -19.29
CA ALA A 68 1.93 44.70 -20.74
C ALA A 68 3.29 44.14 -21.19
N LEU A 69 4.37 44.48 -20.48
CA LEU A 69 5.71 43.92 -20.74
C LEU A 69 5.72 42.40 -20.59
N ASN A 70 5.17 41.86 -19.50
CA ASN A 70 5.10 40.41 -19.30
C ASN A 70 4.26 39.72 -20.38
N PHE A 71 3.11 40.29 -20.75
CA PHE A 71 2.27 39.75 -21.83
C PHE A 71 3.01 39.71 -23.17
N VAL A 72 3.78 40.75 -23.52
CA VAL A 72 4.61 40.77 -24.74
C VAL A 72 5.75 39.76 -24.68
N LEU A 73 6.39 39.58 -23.51
CA LEU A 73 7.44 38.56 -23.30
C LEU A 73 6.89 37.14 -23.47
N GLU A 74 5.71 36.84 -22.90
CA GLU A 74 5.06 35.53 -23.03
C GLU A 74 4.56 35.26 -24.46
N LEU A 75 3.93 36.25 -25.11
CA LEU A 75 3.51 36.16 -26.52
C LEU A 75 4.70 36.02 -27.49
N GLY A 76 5.85 36.59 -27.15
CA GLY A 76 7.10 36.42 -27.88
C GLY A 76 7.73 35.03 -27.72
N ALA A 77 7.48 34.35 -26.60
CA ALA A 77 7.98 33.01 -26.29
C ALA A 77 7.03 31.87 -26.73
N ALA A 78 5.79 32.17 -27.14
CA ALA A 78 4.80 31.18 -27.52
C ALA A 78 5.04 30.61 -28.94
N GLU A 79 5.24 29.29 -29.03
CA GLU A 79 5.46 28.58 -30.32
C GLU A 79 4.29 28.74 -31.31
N SER A 80 3.05 28.84 -30.81
CA SER A 80 1.84 29.02 -31.62
C SER A 80 0.98 30.17 -31.10
N LYS A 81 1.29 31.39 -31.59
CA LYS A 81 0.68 32.65 -31.16
C LYS A 81 -0.86 32.64 -31.19
N ALA A 82 -1.47 32.04 -32.22
CA ALA A 82 -2.93 31.97 -32.35
C ALA A 82 -3.58 31.17 -31.21
N ALA A 83 -3.12 29.94 -30.96
CA ALA A 83 -3.65 29.08 -29.92
C ALA A 83 -3.45 29.66 -28.50
N TRP A 84 -2.32 30.32 -28.27
CA TRP A 84 -2.02 31.00 -27.00
C TRP A 84 -2.98 32.17 -26.73
N LEU A 85 -3.25 33.02 -27.74
CA LEU A 85 -4.18 34.16 -27.63
C LEU A 85 -5.64 33.73 -27.41
N THR A 86 -6.06 32.59 -27.96
CA THR A 86 -7.43 32.07 -27.80
C THR A 86 -7.73 31.42 -26.44
N SER A 87 -6.75 31.32 -25.53
CA SER A 87 -6.98 30.77 -24.19
C SER A 87 -7.91 31.68 -23.37
N PRO A 88 -8.97 31.14 -22.72
CA PRO A 88 -9.93 31.94 -21.94
C PRO A 88 -9.28 32.88 -20.91
N TRP A 89 -8.19 32.44 -20.29
CA TRP A 89 -7.45 33.23 -19.29
C TRP A 89 -6.60 34.34 -19.92
N ARG A 90 -6.18 34.19 -21.18
CA ARG A 90 -5.41 35.20 -21.93
C ARG A 90 -6.29 36.25 -22.57
N ILE A 91 -7.54 35.91 -22.88
CA ILE A 91 -8.57 36.91 -23.22
C ILE A 91 -8.80 37.86 -22.04
N ILE A 92 -8.79 37.37 -20.80
CA ILE A 92 -8.87 38.22 -19.59
C ILE A 92 -7.62 39.11 -19.46
N ASP A 93 -6.41 38.59 -19.70
CA ASP A 93 -5.17 39.40 -19.74
C ASP A 93 -5.28 40.55 -20.76
N ILE A 94 -5.73 40.26 -21.98
CA ILE A 94 -5.89 41.25 -23.07
C ILE A 94 -6.90 42.34 -22.66
N VAL A 95 -8.05 41.98 -22.09
CA VAL A 95 -9.06 42.95 -21.66
C VAL A 95 -8.55 43.81 -20.49
N ALA A 96 -7.83 43.22 -19.54
CA ALA A 96 -7.26 43.95 -18.40
C ALA A 96 -6.17 44.95 -18.83
N ILE A 97 -5.30 44.58 -19.77
CA ILE A 97 -4.22 45.43 -20.30
C ILE A 97 -4.77 46.47 -21.29
N GLY A 98 -5.76 46.13 -22.11
CA GLY A 98 -6.34 47.02 -23.13
C GLY A 98 -7.26 48.12 -22.57
N GLY A 99 -7.99 47.84 -21.48
CA GLY A 99 -8.95 48.78 -20.87
C GLY A 99 -8.40 50.21 -20.61
N PRO A 100 -7.21 50.37 -19.98
CA PRO A 100 -6.57 51.67 -19.80
C PRO A 100 -6.33 52.47 -21.09
N PHE A 101 -6.00 51.81 -22.20
CA PHE A 101 -5.70 52.49 -23.47
C PHE A 101 -6.96 52.95 -24.20
N VAL A 102 -8.09 52.26 -24.04
CA VAL A 102 -9.39 52.71 -24.57
C VAL A 102 -9.80 54.06 -23.96
N ALA A 103 -9.44 54.31 -22.69
CA ALA A 103 -9.71 55.58 -22.02
C ALA A 103 -8.85 56.77 -22.52
N LEU A 104 -7.86 56.54 -23.38
CA LEU A 104 -7.03 57.57 -24.03
C LEU A 104 -7.49 57.92 -25.46
N ALA A 105 -8.53 57.25 -25.98
CA ALA A 105 -8.99 57.47 -27.36
C ALA A 105 -9.80 58.77 -27.50
N PRO A 106 -9.44 59.68 -28.43
CA PRO A 106 -10.15 60.94 -28.61
C PRO A 106 -11.58 60.70 -29.13
N GLY A 107 -12.56 61.28 -28.43
CA GLY A 107 -13.99 61.15 -28.75
C GLY A 107 -14.77 60.23 -27.79
N ILE A 108 -14.11 59.45 -26.94
CA ILE A 108 -14.77 58.74 -25.84
C ILE A 108 -14.84 59.67 -24.62
N SER A 109 -16.00 59.77 -23.98
CA SER A 109 -16.21 60.67 -22.85
C SER A 109 -15.47 60.21 -21.59
N SER A 110 -15.09 61.15 -20.73
CA SER A 110 -14.32 60.91 -19.50
C SER A 110 -14.99 59.96 -18.49
N ALA A 111 -16.29 59.69 -18.64
CA ALA A 111 -17.02 58.67 -17.89
C ALA A 111 -16.58 57.22 -18.20
N ALA A 112 -15.93 56.97 -19.34
CA ALA A 112 -15.43 55.63 -19.68
C ALA A 112 -14.20 55.23 -18.83
N GLY A 113 -13.27 56.17 -18.58
CA GLY A 113 -12.07 55.94 -17.76
C GLY A 113 -12.35 55.74 -16.27
N SER A 114 -13.51 56.17 -15.78
CA SER A 114 -14.00 55.95 -14.43
C SER A 114 -14.93 54.73 -14.29
N SER A 115 -15.19 53.98 -15.37
CA SER A 115 -16.15 52.87 -15.37
C SER A 115 -15.77 51.77 -14.36
N LEU A 116 -16.57 51.69 -13.29
CA LEU A 116 -16.40 50.73 -12.20
C LEU A 116 -16.52 49.27 -12.69
N ALA A 117 -17.26 49.03 -13.79
CA ALA A 117 -17.35 47.72 -14.43
C ALA A 117 -16.01 47.26 -15.07
N LEU A 118 -15.26 48.18 -15.70
CA LEU A 118 -13.92 47.88 -16.23
C LEU A 118 -12.90 47.64 -15.11
N ARG A 119 -13.11 48.25 -13.93
CA ARG A 119 -12.28 47.99 -12.73
C ARG A 119 -12.61 46.63 -12.10
N LEU A 120 -13.90 46.26 -12.01
CA LEU A 120 -14.33 44.94 -11.51
C LEU A 120 -13.86 43.77 -12.40
N LEU A 121 -13.80 43.96 -13.72
CA LEU A 121 -13.26 42.96 -14.65
C LEU A 121 -11.81 42.56 -14.33
N ARG A 122 -11.00 43.45 -13.74
CA ARG A 122 -9.63 43.17 -13.29
C ARG A 122 -9.57 42.22 -12.08
N VAL A 123 -10.66 42.07 -11.33
CA VAL A 123 -10.73 41.23 -10.12
C VAL A 123 -10.89 39.74 -10.48
N GLY A 124 -11.32 39.40 -11.70
CA GLY A 124 -11.65 38.04 -12.12
C GLY A 124 -10.52 36.99 -12.03
N ARG A 125 -9.27 37.40 -11.81
CA ARG A 125 -8.11 36.49 -11.69
C ARG A 125 -8.03 35.75 -10.35
N SER A 126 -8.67 36.24 -9.27
CA SER A 126 -8.54 35.67 -7.92
C SER A 126 -9.47 34.48 -7.62
N VAL A 127 -10.48 34.22 -8.46
CA VAL A 127 -11.53 33.22 -8.20
C VAL A 127 -11.19 31.83 -8.76
N ALA A 128 -10.19 31.71 -9.64
CA ALA A 128 -9.90 30.51 -10.44
C ALA A 128 -9.30 29.30 -9.66
N LEU A 129 -9.05 29.43 -8.35
CA LEU A 129 -8.31 28.46 -7.53
C LEU A 129 -9.17 27.62 -6.56
N ALA A 130 -10.49 27.84 -6.51
CA ALA A 130 -11.33 27.39 -5.40
C ALA A 130 -12.06 26.03 -5.55
N THR A 131 -11.96 25.33 -6.70
CA THR A 131 -12.97 24.33 -7.12
C THR A 131 -12.48 22.88 -7.30
N ARG A 132 -11.49 22.41 -6.51
CA ARG A 132 -11.03 21.01 -6.52
C ARG A 132 -10.73 20.41 -5.13
N ALA A 133 -11.75 20.16 -4.30
CA ALA A 133 -11.62 19.32 -3.09
C ALA A 133 -12.96 18.75 -2.56
N GLY A 134 -12.96 17.47 -2.14
CA GLY A 134 -14.06 16.79 -1.42
C GLY A 134 -14.81 15.73 -2.26
N ARG A 135 -15.32 14.60 -1.71
CA ARG A 135 -15.37 14.09 -0.32
C ARG A 135 -15.46 12.53 -0.32
N ALA A 136 -14.91 11.82 0.69
CA ALA A 136 -15.26 10.41 1.01
C ALA A 136 -14.83 9.94 2.41
N ALA A 137 -15.67 9.14 3.10
CA ALA A 137 -15.49 8.34 4.35
C ALA A 137 -16.86 7.72 4.73
N ALA A 138 -17.07 6.62 5.48
CA ALA A 138 -16.29 5.51 6.09
C ALA A 138 -17.24 4.24 6.11
N GLY A 139 -17.02 3.05 6.68
CA GLY A 139 -16.04 2.48 7.62
C GLY A 139 -16.57 2.37 9.08
N LEU A 140 -16.42 1.27 9.84
CA LEU A 140 -15.69 0.00 9.66
C LEU A 140 -16.22 -1.13 10.61
N ARG A 141 -15.95 -2.41 10.26
CA ARG A 141 -15.50 -3.61 11.07
C ARG A 141 -15.58 -3.62 12.62
N ARG A 142 -15.60 -4.75 13.36
CA ARG A 142 -15.17 -6.18 13.25
C ARG A 142 -16.02 -7.00 14.28
N GLY A 143 -15.95 -8.30 14.53
CA GLY A 143 -15.11 -9.44 14.14
C GLY A 143 -15.19 -10.53 15.25
N LEU A 144 -15.11 -11.83 14.95
CA LEU A 144 -15.33 -12.94 15.91
C LEU A 144 -14.19 -13.97 15.92
N GLY A 145 -14.13 -14.80 16.97
CA GLY A 145 -13.25 -15.98 17.10
C GLY A 145 -13.98 -17.16 17.75
N GLN A 146 -13.43 -18.37 17.62
CA GLN A 146 -14.01 -19.64 18.11
C GLN A 146 -12.97 -20.52 18.82
N THR A 147 -13.45 -21.54 19.55
CA THR A 147 -12.67 -22.46 20.39
C THR A 147 -12.81 -23.92 19.95
N ALA A 148 -11.82 -24.75 20.28
CA ALA A 148 -11.74 -26.16 19.87
C ALA A 148 -12.48 -27.15 20.80
N VAL A 149 -12.70 -28.37 20.30
CA VAL A 149 -13.40 -29.49 20.97
C VAL A 149 -12.52 -30.75 20.91
N ASN A 150 -12.82 -31.76 21.75
CA ASN A 150 -11.97 -32.92 22.04
C ASN A 150 -12.72 -34.24 21.77
N THR A 151 -12.20 -35.10 20.89
CA THR A 151 -12.83 -36.37 20.42
C THR A 151 -11.90 -37.58 20.56
N MET A 152 -12.41 -38.79 20.28
CA MET A 152 -11.62 -40.03 20.28
C MET A 152 -10.89 -40.25 18.94
N PRO A 153 -9.68 -40.83 18.96
CA PRO A 153 -8.90 -41.07 17.75
C PRO A 153 -9.53 -42.13 16.84
N ARG A 154 -9.62 -41.83 15.54
CA ARG A 154 -9.91 -42.81 14.49
C ARG A 154 -8.60 -43.40 13.99
N VAL A 155 -8.57 -44.70 13.69
CA VAL A 155 -7.37 -45.36 13.15
C VAL A 155 -7.72 -46.16 11.89
N SER A 156 -6.83 -46.10 10.91
CA SER A 156 -6.92 -46.82 9.65
C SER A 156 -5.59 -47.51 9.34
N ARG A 157 -5.67 -48.72 8.77
CA ARG A 157 -4.54 -49.47 8.25
C ARG A 157 -4.54 -49.34 6.73
N VAL A 158 -3.41 -48.97 6.17
CA VAL A 158 -3.21 -48.79 4.73
C VAL A 158 -2.18 -49.80 4.24
N SER A 159 -2.55 -50.62 3.25
CA SER A 159 -1.69 -51.68 2.70
C SER A 159 -1.13 -51.30 1.32
N ASP A 160 0.03 -51.85 0.96
CA ASP A 160 0.64 -51.62 -0.35
C ASP A 160 -0.14 -52.35 -1.47
N GLY A 161 -0.31 -51.68 -2.61
CA GLY A 161 -1.12 -52.12 -3.74
C GLY A 161 -1.18 -51.07 -4.85
N ALA A 162 -1.70 -51.45 -6.03
CA ALA A 162 -1.85 -50.53 -7.16
C ALA A 162 -2.79 -49.35 -6.86
N THR A 163 -3.78 -49.58 -6.00
CA THR A 163 -4.46 -48.57 -5.19
C THR A 163 -4.28 -48.94 -3.73
N PHE A 164 -4.03 -47.95 -2.88
CA PHE A 164 -3.93 -48.15 -1.44
C PHE A 164 -5.27 -48.64 -0.88
N GLN A 165 -5.28 -49.84 -0.30
CA GLN A 165 -6.44 -50.36 0.42
C GLN A 165 -6.42 -49.80 1.85
N VAL A 166 -7.54 -49.24 2.29
CA VAL A 166 -7.71 -48.59 3.60
C VAL A 166 -8.74 -49.37 4.40
N ASP A 167 -8.27 -50.07 5.43
CA ASP A 167 -9.09 -50.79 6.40
C ASP A 167 -9.28 -49.90 7.65
N GLU A 168 -10.43 -50.00 8.33
CA GLU A 168 -10.52 -49.49 9.71
C GLU A 168 -9.70 -50.37 10.67
N SER A 169 -9.13 -49.76 11.70
CA SER A 169 -8.33 -50.44 12.72
C SER A 169 -8.47 -49.74 14.06
N ASP A 170 -7.94 -50.34 15.13
CA ASP A 170 -8.01 -49.81 16.48
C ASP A 170 -6.66 -49.24 16.96
N TRP A 171 -6.72 -48.41 17.99
CA TRP A 171 -5.52 -47.81 18.60
C TRP A 171 -4.62 -48.85 19.30
N GLY A 172 -5.16 -49.99 19.75
CA GLY A 172 -4.41 -51.10 20.33
C GLY A 172 -3.51 -51.78 19.30
N THR A 173 -4.08 -52.27 18.19
CA THR A 173 -3.32 -52.86 17.07
C THR A 173 -2.23 -51.90 16.54
N CYS A 174 -2.54 -50.61 16.43
CA CYS A 174 -1.58 -49.59 16.02
C CYS A 174 -0.40 -49.46 17.02
N LEU A 175 -0.70 -49.52 18.33
CA LEU A 175 0.31 -49.48 19.39
C LEU A 175 1.16 -50.76 19.44
N GLU A 176 0.58 -51.92 19.17
CA GLU A 176 1.34 -53.18 19.07
C GLU A 176 2.25 -53.20 17.84
N TRP A 177 1.74 -52.77 16.67
CA TRP A 177 2.55 -52.58 15.47
C TRP A 177 3.73 -51.61 15.70
N SER A 178 3.55 -50.56 16.51
CA SER A 178 4.64 -49.62 16.81
C SER A 178 5.84 -50.27 17.50
N ARG A 179 5.62 -51.40 18.20
CA ARG A 179 6.67 -52.21 18.86
C ARG A 179 7.31 -53.23 17.92
N ASN A 180 6.53 -53.81 17.00
CA ASN A 180 6.97 -54.83 16.03
C ASN A 180 6.52 -54.45 14.60
N PRO A 181 7.25 -53.54 13.91
CA PRO A 181 6.77 -52.95 12.66
C PRO A 181 6.78 -53.91 11.47
N THR A 182 5.60 -54.11 10.87
CA THR A 182 5.39 -54.83 9.62
C THR A 182 5.18 -53.87 8.44
N SER A 183 5.13 -54.40 7.21
CA SER A 183 5.02 -53.63 5.96
C SER A 183 3.61 -53.10 5.66
N HIS A 184 3.08 -52.32 6.59
CA HIS A 184 1.85 -51.54 6.44
C HIS A 184 2.10 -50.08 6.83
N TRP A 185 1.18 -49.22 6.44
CA TRP A 185 1.07 -47.86 6.94
C TRP A 185 -0.11 -47.80 7.93
N PHE A 186 0.08 -47.28 9.13
CA PHE A 186 -1.02 -46.94 10.03
C PHE A 186 -1.24 -45.42 10.04
N HIS A 187 -2.46 -44.96 9.81
CA HIS A 187 -2.84 -43.56 9.95
C HIS A 187 -3.88 -43.40 11.07
N ALA A 188 -3.59 -42.53 12.03
CA ALA A 188 -4.50 -42.16 13.10
C ALA A 188 -4.84 -40.66 13.03
N SER A 189 -6.13 -40.32 13.10
CA SER A 189 -6.64 -38.95 13.07
C SER A 189 -7.50 -38.67 14.30
N GLU A 190 -7.78 -37.39 14.60
CA GLU A 190 -8.40 -36.96 15.87
C GLU A 190 -7.58 -37.39 17.12
N VAL A 191 -6.24 -37.47 16.99
CA VAL A 191 -5.35 -38.04 18.01
C VAL A 191 -4.84 -36.99 18.99
N SER A 192 -5.32 -37.02 20.23
CA SER A 192 -4.81 -36.11 21.26
C SER A 192 -3.32 -36.32 21.51
N LEU A 193 -2.61 -35.23 21.82
CA LEU A 193 -1.14 -35.16 21.91
C LEU A 193 -0.54 -36.17 22.90
N ALA A 194 -1.30 -36.56 23.93
CA ALA A 194 -0.93 -37.63 24.87
C ALA A 194 -0.81 -39.02 24.20
N HIS A 195 -1.74 -39.39 23.32
CA HIS A 195 -1.71 -40.66 22.59
C HIS A 195 -0.50 -40.73 21.66
N ILE A 196 -0.19 -39.66 20.92
CA ILE A 196 0.97 -39.61 20.01
C ILE A 196 2.29 -39.82 20.79
N ARG A 197 2.41 -39.25 22.00
CA ARG A 197 3.56 -39.48 22.90
C ARG A 197 3.70 -40.94 23.35
N VAL A 198 2.59 -41.66 23.58
CA VAL A 198 2.60 -43.08 23.97
C VAL A 198 3.02 -43.98 22.81
N ALA A 199 2.56 -43.69 21.59
CA ALA A 199 3.01 -44.39 20.38
C ALA A 199 4.50 -44.14 20.09
N ALA A 200 4.96 -42.88 20.18
CA ALA A 200 6.36 -42.53 19.94
C ALA A 200 7.33 -43.23 20.92
N ARG A 201 6.98 -43.30 22.22
CA ARG A 201 7.75 -44.09 23.20
C ARG A 201 7.73 -45.59 22.90
N SER A 202 6.61 -46.13 22.42
CA SER A 202 6.48 -47.55 22.05
C SER A 202 7.29 -47.94 20.81
N ALA A 203 7.53 -46.99 19.90
CA ALA A 203 8.46 -47.09 18.77
C ALA A 203 9.95 -46.89 19.14
N GLY A 204 10.26 -46.71 20.43
CA GLY A 204 11.63 -46.62 20.95
C GLY A 204 12.28 -45.23 20.91
N LEU A 205 11.51 -44.15 20.72
CA LEU A 205 12.04 -42.78 20.72
C LEU A 205 12.26 -42.25 22.15
N GLU A 206 13.42 -41.64 22.40
CA GLU A 206 13.78 -41.10 23.71
C GLU A 206 12.88 -39.94 24.18
N PRO A 207 12.44 -39.89 25.45
CA PRO A 207 11.53 -38.85 25.96
C PRO A 207 12.00 -37.41 25.72
N ALA A 208 13.27 -37.11 25.93
CA ALA A 208 13.82 -35.76 25.73
C ALA A 208 13.70 -35.30 24.26
N SER A 209 13.78 -36.23 23.31
CA SER A 209 13.58 -35.95 21.88
C SER A 209 12.10 -35.82 21.48
N LEU A 210 11.16 -36.09 22.39
CA LEU A 210 9.72 -35.94 22.16
C LEU A 210 9.18 -34.62 22.70
N ASP A 211 9.70 -34.08 23.81
CA ASP A 211 9.14 -32.88 24.42
C ASP A 211 9.45 -31.59 23.65
N GLU A 212 10.65 -31.45 23.07
CA GLU A 212 10.93 -30.38 22.10
C GLU A 212 10.07 -30.55 20.83
N ALA A 213 9.93 -31.79 20.36
CA ALA A 213 9.33 -32.11 19.09
C ALA A 213 7.79 -31.99 19.07
N PHE A 214 7.14 -32.15 20.21
CA PHE A 214 5.69 -32.00 20.36
C PHE A 214 5.24 -30.62 20.86
N ALA A 215 6.14 -29.65 21.03
CA ALA A 215 5.77 -28.27 21.36
C ALA A 215 4.68 -27.73 20.39
N PRO A 216 3.77 -26.83 20.85
CA PRO A 216 2.61 -26.43 20.05
C PRO A 216 2.99 -25.89 18.66
N ASP A 217 3.95 -24.97 18.65
CA ASP A 217 4.46 -24.29 17.45
C ASP A 217 5.81 -24.89 16.97
N ALA A 218 6.05 -26.18 17.23
CA ALA A 218 7.25 -26.86 16.76
C ALA A 218 7.35 -26.77 15.22
N PRO A 219 8.46 -26.26 14.65
CA PRO A 219 8.61 -26.15 13.20
C PRO A 219 8.71 -27.53 12.55
N ALA A 220 8.48 -27.59 11.24
CA ALA A 220 8.71 -28.81 10.48
C ALA A 220 10.17 -29.27 10.66
N ARG A 221 10.38 -30.54 10.98
CA ARG A 221 11.71 -31.13 11.23
C ARG A 221 11.71 -32.61 10.86
N LEU A 222 12.83 -33.08 10.32
CA LEU A 222 13.16 -34.51 10.23
C LEU A 222 14.30 -34.80 11.22
N ARG A 223 14.14 -35.85 12.04
CA ARG A 223 15.23 -36.44 12.83
C ARG A 223 15.32 -37.94 12.53
N SER A 224 16.50 -38.38 12.13
CA SER A 224 16.84 -39.80 12.02
C SER A 224 17.53 -40.26 13.30
N ASP A 225 17.26 -41.48 13.72
CA ASP A 225 17.82 -42.15 14.89
C ASP A 225 18.16 -43.61 14.53
N ALA A 226 18.91 -44.31 15.37
CA ALA A 226 19.23 -45.72 15.17
C ALA A 226 17.95 -46.60 15.11
N ARG A 227 16.94 -46.31 15.93
CA ARG A 227 15.69 -47.08 15.99
C ARG A 227 14.47 -46.36 15.44
N SER A 228 14.39 -45.03 15.55
CA SER A 228 13.41 -44.12 14.92
C SER A 228 13.78 -43.56 13.53
N SER A 229 12.82 -43.01 12.79
CA SER A 229 12.99 -41.75 12.07
C SER A 229 11.67 -40.99 12.24
N LEU A 230 11.76 -39.72 12.62
CA LEU A 230 10.64 -38.93 13.11
C LEU A 230 10.55 -37.64 12.31
N LEU A 231 9.43 -37.47 11.61
CA LEU A 231 9.17 -36.35 10.71
C LEU A 231 7.94 -35.57 11.19
N PHE A 232 8.10 -34.27 11.36
CA PHE A 232 7.01 -33.32 11.60
C PHE A 232 6.82 -32.46 10.37
N LEU A 233 5.58 -32.41 9.89
CA LEU A 233 5.15 -31.54 8.80
C LEU A 233 3.90 -30.78 9.23
N TRP A 234 3.83 -29.52 8.84
CA TRP A 234 2.59 -28.77 8.78
C TRP A 234 2.05 -28.90 7.36
N ILE A 235 0.78 -29.27 7.22
CA ILE A 235 0.06 -29.20 5.95
C ILE A 235 -0.97 -28.07 6.03
N PRO A 236 -0.88 -27.05 5.17
CA PRO A 236 -1.83 -25.95 5.16
C PRO A 236 -3.13 -26.38 4.48
N THR A 237 -4.24 -25.91 5.04
CA THR A 237 -5.54 -25.86 4.37
C THR A 237 -5.95 -24.40 4.29
N VAL A 238 -6.15 -23.89 3.08
CA VAL A 238 -6.54 -22.50 2.81
C VAL A 238 -8.02 -22.43 2.44
N ALA A 239 -8.70 -21.35 2.81
CA ALA A 239 -10.08 -21.11 2.41
C ALA A 239 -10.22 -21.01 0.88
N GLU A 240 -11.02 -21.92 0.29
CA GLU A 240 -11.28 -21.96 -1.16
C GLU A 240 -12.00 -20.70 -1.67
N THR A 241 -12.84 -20.07 -0.84
CA THR A 241 -13.56 -18.84 -1.17
C THR A 241 -13.34 -17.74 -0.13
N GLY A 242 -13.41 -16.47 -0.57
CA GLY A 242 -13.16 -15.31 0.27
C GLY A 242 -11.67 -15.09 0.60
N PHE A 243 -11.42 -14.46 1.76
CA PHE A 243 -10.06 -14.18 2.26
C PHE A 243 -9.29 -15.49 2.52
N PRO A 244 -8.02 -15.62 2.07
CA PRO A 244 -7.22 -16.84 2.17
C PRO A 244 -6.65 -17.07 3.58
N ALA A 245 -7.52 -17.28 4.57
CA ALA A 245 -7.12 -17.73 5.89
C ALA A 245 -6.55 -19.15 5.83
N VAL A 246 -5.47 -19.43 6.58
CA VAL A 246 -4.77 -20.72 6.55
C VAL A 246 -4.89 -21.44 7.89
N THR A 247 -5.57 -22.59 7.91
CA THR A 247 -5.47 -23.56 9.00
C THR A 247 -4.34 -24.56 8.73
N ARG A 248 -3.85 -25.23 9.77
CA ARG A 248 -2.60 -26.00 9.73
C ARG A 248 -2.77 -27.35 10.41
N VAL A 249 -2.87 -28.43 9.64
CA VAL A 249 -2.92 -29.78 10.20
C VAL A 249 -1.49 -30.24 10.47
N ARG A 250 -1.16 -30.53 11.74
CA ARG A 250 0.14 -31.10 12.11
C ARG A 250 0.15 -32.61 11.83
N ILE A 251 1.02 -33.06 10.94
CA ILE A 251 1.32 -34.48 10.73
C ILE A 251 2.59 -34.84 11.51
N THR A 252 2.46 -35.82 12.40
CA THR A 252 3.60 -36.56 12.97
C THR A 252 3.76 -37.86 12.21
N ALA A 253 4.92 -38.13 11.62
CA ALA A 253 5.22 -39.39 10.94
C ALA A 253 6.39 -40.10 11.63
N ILE A 254 6.17 -41.35 12.07
CA ILE A 254 7.16 -42.24 12.65
C ILE A 254 7.45 -43.33 11.61
N VAL A 255 8.70 -43.41 11.15
CA VAL A 255 9.12 -44.28 10.04
C VAL A 255 10.03 -45.41 10.58
N PRO A 256 9.48 -46.57 10.99
CA PRO A 256 10.25 -47.81 11.20
C PRO A 256 10.91 -48.32 9.91
N GLU A 257 11.76 -49.35 10.03
CA GLU A 257 12.47 -49.92 8.87
C GLU A 257 11.55 -50.46 7.77
N ARG A 258 10.39 -51.03 8.16
CA ARG A 258 9.53 -51.84 7.27
C ARG A 258 8.19 -51.20 6.92
N GLY A 259 7.72 -50.22 7.69
CA GLY A 259 6.43 -49.55 7.49
C GLY A 259 6.45 -48.10 7.99
N ILE A 260 5.29 -47.49 8.18
CA ILE A 260 5.16 -46.08 8.61
C ILE A 260 3.89 -45.87 9.46
N MET A 261 3.97 -45.03 10.50
CA MET A 261 2.82 -44.55 11.25
C MET A 261 2.70 -43.04 11.07
N THR A 262 1.49 -42.54 10.81
CA THR A 262 1.19 -41.10 10.76
C THR A 262 0.06 -40.75 11.71
N ALA A 263 0.21 -39.64 12.46
CA ALA A 263 -0.79 -39.16 13.41
C ALA A 263 -1.12 -37.68 13.17
N THR A 264 -2.42 -37.33 13.19
CA THR A 264 -2.93 -35.95 13.17
C THR A 264 -3.84 -35.67 14.37
N PRO A 265 -3.79 -34.45 14.96
CA PRO A 265 -4.68 -34.07 16.04
C PRO A 265 -6.11 -33.76 15.57
N GLU A 266 -6.28 -33.47 14.28
CA GLU A 266 -7.54 -33.16 13.61
C GLU A 266 -7.92 -34.29 12.64
N ALA A 267 -9.18 -34.30 12.20
CA ALA A 267 -9.66 -35.19 11.15
C ALA A 267 -9.13 -34.73 9.77
N PHE A 268 -8.33 -35.58 9.11
CA PHE A 268 -7.74 -35.26 7.80
C PHE A 268 -7.61 -36.52 6.94
N ASP A 269 -8.12 -36.47 5.71
CA ASP A 269 -8.00 -37.58 4.74
C ASP A 269 -6.57 -37.65 4.15
N LEU A 270 -5.64 -38.19 4.94
CA LEU A 270 -4.26 -38.38 4.51
C LEU A 270 -4.13 -39.54 3.52
N ALA A 271 -4.86 -40.64 3.76
CA ALA A 271 -4.83 -41.85 2.93
C ALA A 271 -5.32 -41.58 1.50
N GLY A 272 -6.51 -40.97 1.35
CA GLY A 272 -7.04 -40.56 0.06
C GLY A 272 -6.21 -39.46 -0.59
N SER A 273 -5.64 -38.52 0.19
CA SER A 273 -4.80 -37.46 -0.40
C SER A 273 -3.50 -38.01 -1.00
N ILE A 274 -2.81 -38.91 -0.29
CA ILE A 274 -1.63 -39.60 -0.81
C ILE A 274 -2.00 -40.53 -1.98
N SER A 275 -3.16 -41.18 -1.95
CA SER A 275 -3.65 -41.99 -3.07
C SER A 275 -3.88 -41.16 -4.34
N ARG A 276 -4.55 -40.00 -4.21
CA ARG A 276 -4.81 -39.07 -5.32
C ARG A 276 -3.52 -38.49 -5.91
N LEU A 277 -2.52 -38.23 -5.07
CA LEU A 277 -1.20 -37.76 -5.52
C LEU A 277 -0.41 -38.88 -6.22
N ALA A 278 -0.31 -40.06 -5.63
CA ALA A 278 0.42 -41.19 -6.21
C ALA A 278 -0.14 -41.63 -7.58
N ALA A 279 -1.46 -41.54 -7.77
CA ALA A 279 -2.11 -41.81 -9.06
C ALA A 279 -1.81 -40.76 -10.14
N ARG A 280 -1.49 -39.51 -9.75
CA ARG A 280 -1.09 -38.42 -10.67
C ARG A 280 0.42 -38.37 -10.93
N SER A 281 1.21 -38.82 -9.97
CA SER A 281 2.68 -38.78 -10.00
C SER A 281 3.26 -40.09 -9.46
N PRO A 282 3.29 -41.16 -10.29
CA PRO A 282 3.79 -42.46 -9.88
C PRO A 282 5.30 -42.39 -9.60
N LEU A 283 5.68 -42.72 -8.36
CA LEU A 283 7.08 -42.77 -7.93
C LEU A 283 7.82 -44.00 -8.47
N PRO A 284 9.16 -43.92 -8.64
CA PRO A 284 10.00 -45.09 -8.89
C PRO A 284 9.83 -46.19 -7.83
N ALA A 285 10.18 -47.42 -8.19
CA ALA A 285 10.19 -48.56 -7.27
C ALA A 285 11.20 -48.34 -6.12
N ARG A 286 10.68 -47.93 -4.97
CA ARG A 286 11.41 -47.72 -3.70
C ARG A 286 10.75 -48.54 -2.59
N SER A 287 11.45 -48.72 -1.46
CA SER A 287 10.85 -49.34 -0.28
C SER A 287 9.63 -48.55 0.19
N PHE A 288 8.59 -49.26 0.64
CA PHE A 288 7.31 -48.68 1.02
C PHE A 288 7.41 -47.46 1.98
N PRO A 289 8.21 -47.48 3.06
CA PRO A 289 8.31 -46.35 3.99
C PRO A 289 8.91 -45.09 3.34
N ILE A 290 9.92 -45.25 2.48
CA ILE A 290 10.52 -44.14 1.73
C ILE A 290 9.50 -43.56 0.74
N ARG A 291 8.78 -44.44 0.02
CA ARG A 291 7.78 -44.02 -0.97
C ARG A 291 6.64 -43.20 -0.34
N ILE A 292 6.11 -43.62 0.81
CA ILE A 292 5.11 -42.82 1.55
C ILE A 292 5.71 -41.51 2.07
N THR A 293 6.96 -41.52 2.55
CA THR A 293 7.59 -40.29 3.08
C THR A 293 7.87 -39.25 1.99
N LEU A 294 8.27 -39.68 0.79
CA LEU A 294 8.37 -38.79 -0.38
C LEU A 294 7.00 -38.24 -0.80
N LEU A 295 5.94 -39.05 -0.76
CA LEU A 295 4.57 -38.60 -1.02
C LEU A 295 4.05 -37.62 0.03
N LEU A 296 4.46 -37.75 1.30
CA LEU A 296 4.14 -36.78 2.37
C LEU A 296 4.78 -35.41 2.11
N LEU A 297 6.06 -35.39 1.70
CA LEU A 297 6.78 -34.15 1.37
C LEU A 297 6.19 -33.49 0.11
N ALA A 298 5.90 -34.28 -0.93
CA ALA A 298 5.26 -33.80 -2.16
C ALA A 298 3.84 -33.27 -1.92
N LEU A 299 3.04 -33.93 -1.06
CA LEU A 299 1.70 -33.47 -0.66
C LEU A 299 1.76 -32.14 0.10
N ALA A 300 2.73 -31.97 1.00
CA ALA A 300 2.95 -30.69 1.68
C ALA A 300 3.30 -29.59 0.66
N ARG A 301 4.22 -29.85 -0.28
CA ARG A 301 4.60 -28.91 -1.35
C ARG A 301 3.41 -28.56 -2.27
N GLU A 302 2.56 -29.52 -2.65
CA GLU A 302 1.35 -29.24 -3.44
C GLU A 302 0.35 -28.34 -2.67
N ARG A 303 0.18 -28.59 -1.36
CA ARG A 303 -0.71 -27.78 -0.50
C ARG A 303 -0.18 -26.35 -0.27
N TYR A 304 1.12 -26.18 -0.05
CA TYR A 304 1.73 -24.84 -0.03
C TYR A 304 1.65 -24.14 -1.40
N HIS A 305 1.70 -24.88 -2.52
CA HIS A 305 1.55 -24.30 -3.86
C HIS A 305 0.15 -23.71 -4.07
N PHE A 306 -0.90 -24.46 -3.73
CA PHE A 306 -2.27 -23.96 -3.77
C PHE A 306 -2.50 -22.77 -2.82
N THR A 307 -1.91 -22.82 -1.62
CA THR A 307 -1.94 -21.69 -0.66
C THR A 307 -1.27 -20.44 -1.23
N ALA A 308 -0.12 -20.57 -1.90
CA ALA A 308 0.56 -19.47 -2.56
C ALA A 308 -0.25 -18.87 -3.72
N GLN A 309 -0.97 -19.69 -4.51
CA GLN A 309 -1.89 -19.21 -5.55
C GLN A 309 -3.03 -18.36 -4.95
N ARG A 310 -3.66 -18.83 -3.86
CA ARG A 310 -4.72 -18.09 -3.16
C ARG A 310 -4.23 -16.77 -2.53
N PHE A 311 -2.95 -16.67 -2.13
CA PHE A 311 -2.33 -15.42 -1.72
C PHE A 311 -2.05 -14.46 -2.89
N ASP A 312 -1.58 -14.97 -4.03
CA ASP A 312 -1.32 -14.22 -5.27
C ASP A 312 -2.62 -13.57 -5.81
N GLU A 313 -3.72 -14.33 -5.80
CA GLU A 313 -5.07 -13.85 -6.16
C GLU A 313 -5.57 -12.73 -5.24
N GLU A 314 -5.42 -12.88 -3.92
CA GLU A 314 -5.88 -11.90 -2.93
C GLU A 314 -5.01 -10.64 -2.94
N LEU A 315 -3.69 -10.76 -3.18
CA LEU A 315 -2.81 -9.60 -3.43
C LEU A 315 -3.30 -8.81 -4.65
N ARG A 316 -3.56 -9.46 -5.79
CA ARG A 316 -4.09 -8.79 -7.01
C ARG A 316 -5.41 -8.08 -6.74
N ARG A 317 -6.27 -8.66 -5.89
CA ARG A 317 -7.49 -7.98 -5.44
C ARG A 317 -7.16 -6.70 -4.66
N PHE A 318 -6.17 -6.69 -3.77
CA PHE A 318 -5.75 -5.47 -3.08
C PHE A 318 -5.07 -4.45 -4.01
N GLU A 319 -4.24 -4.88 -4.96
CA GLU A 319 -3.65 -4.02 -5.99
C GLU A 319 -4.70 -3.31 -6.86
N SER A 320 -5.85 -3.96 -7.11
CA SER A 320 -6.96 -3.38 -7.88
C SER A 320 -7.78 -2.31 -7.12
N ILE A 321 -7.61 -2.18 -5.80
CA ILE A 321 -8.35 -1.20 -4.99
C ILE A 321 -7.64 0.16 -5.09
N PRO A 322 -8.34 1.26 -5.46
CA PRO A 322 -7.73 2.58 -5.51
C PRO A 322 -7.14 3.01 -4.16
N ILE A 323 -5.90 3.51 -4.18
CA ILE A 323 -5.14 3.94 -2.98
C ILE A 323 -5.88 5.06 -2.21
N SER A 324 -6.69 5.85 -2.91
CA SER A 324 -7.60 6.84 -2.29
C SER A 324 -8.70 6.20 -1.43
N GLU A 325 -9.23 5.05 -1.85
CA GLU A 325 -10.41 4.38 -1.28
C GLU A 325 -10.07 3.37 -0.18
N GLY A 326 -8.83 2.89 -0.13
CA GLY A 326 -8.35 2.00 0.93
C GLY A 326 -8.49 2.65 2.32
N GLY A 327 -9.56 2.31 3.03
CA GLY A 327 -9.74 2.69 4.42
C GLY A 327 -8.91 1.83 5.36
N ARG A 328 -9.15 1.97 6.68
CA ARG A 328 -8.57 1.10 7.70
C ARG A 328 -8.88 -0.40 7.44
N ALA A 329 -9.96 -0.74 6.73
CA ALA A 329 -10.28 -2.13 6.38
C ALA A 329 -9.25 -2.72 5.42
N PHE A 330 -8.88 -1.99 4.37
CA PHE A 330 -7.81 -2.36 3.44
C PHE A 330 -6.51 -2.62 4.20
N LEU A 331 -6.09 -1.69 5.07
CA LEU A 331 -4.89 -1.86 5.89
C LEU A 331 -4.95 -3.11 6.78
N GLU A 332 -6.04 -3.34 7.53
CA GLU A 332 -6.09 -4.55 8.36
C GLU A 332 -6.42 -5.84 7.58
N GLU A 333 -6.75 -5.79 6.28
CA GLU A 333 -6.79 -6.97 5.39
C GLU A 333 -5.42 -7.29 4.83
N THR A 334 -4.68 -6.29 4.33
CA THR A 334 -3.30 -6.47 3.87
C THR A 334 -2.37 -6.86 5.02
N PHE A 335 -2.54 -6.32 6.24
CA PHE A 335 -1.83 -6.81 7.42
C PHE A 335 -2.20 -8.25 7.81
N LEU A 336 -3.45 -8.68 7.62
CA LEU A 336 -3.83 -10.09 7.83
C LEU A 336 -3.19 -10.97 6.76
N LEU A 337 -3.29 -10.62 5.48
CA LEU A 337 -2.67 -11.36 4.37
C LEU A 337 -1.16 -11.48 4.58
N ARG A 338 -0.47 -10.38 4.94
CA ARG A 338 0.96 -10.38 5.28
C ARG A 338 1.29 -11.35 6.42
N ARG A 339 0.41 -11.49 7.41
CA ARG A 339 0.57 -12.44 8.52
C ARG A 339 0.43 -13.89 8.04
N GLU A 340 -0.61 -14.21 7.29
CA GLU A 340 -0.82 -15.57 6.76
C GLU A 340 0.34 -15.98 5.83
N ILE A 341 0.77 -15.08 4.93
CA ILE A 341 1.94 -15.28 4.06
C ILE A 341 3.21 -15.48 4.90
N SER A 342 3.48 -14.61 5.88
CA SER A 342 4.69 -14.70 6.70
C SER A 342 4.76 -15.98 7.51
N ALA A 343 3.62 -16.47 8.00
CA ALA A 343 3.52 -17.73 8.71
C ALA A 343 3.72 -18.93 7.76
N ALA A 344 3.11 -18.91 6.57
CA ALA A 344 3.30 -19.95 5.56
C ALA A 344 4.74 -20.01 5.05
N ALA A 345 5.40 -18.86 4.85
CA ALA A 345 6.81 -18.77 4.46
C ALA A 345 7.74 -19.45 5.48
N LEU A 346 7.48 -19.29 6.78
CA LEU A 346 8.27 -19.92 7.83
C LEU A 346 8.21 -21.45 7.75
N ASP A 347 7.01 -22.04 7.69
CA ASP A 347 6.85 -23.49 7.57
C ASP A 347 7.48 -24.04 6.29
N LEU A 348 7.26 -23.33 5.18
CA LEU A 348 7.72 -23.71 3.85
C LEU A 348 9.26 -23.62 3.74
N GLY A 349 9.89 -22.66 4.41
CA GLY A 349 11.35 -22.59 4.54
C GLY A 349 11.92 -23.79 5.32
N HIS A 350 11.22 -24.25 6.36
CA HIS A 350 11.58 -25.49 7.04
C HIS A 350 11.38 -26.73 6.15
N LEU A 351 10.28 -26.81 5.38
CA LEU A 351 10.07 -27.87 4.39
C LEU A 351 11.17 -27.88 3.32
N ALA A 352 11.48 -26.74 2.72
CA ALA A 352 12.56 -26.58 1.73
C ALA A 352 13.92 -27.04 2.30
N SER A 353 14.23 -26.67 3.54
CA SER A 353 15.45 -27.08 4.23
C SER A 353 15.53 -28.60 4.45
N ILE A 354 14.42 -29.26 4.83
CA ILE A 354 14.35 -30.72 4.96
C ILE A 354 14.55 -31.40 3.60
N VAL A 355 13.78 -30.99 2.59
CA VAL A 355 13.82 -31.61 1.25
C VAL A 355 15.20 -31.43 0.62
N ARG A 356 15.81 -30.24 0.70
CA ARG A 356 17.18 -30.02 0.20
C ARG A 356 18.22 -30.79 0.99
N SER A 357 18.10 -30.88 2.32
CA SER A 357 19.05 -31.66 3.15
C SER A 357 18.96 -33.16 2.88
N LEU A 358 17.79 -33.67 2.47
CA LEU A 358 17.64 -35.03 1.95
C LEU A 358 18.24 -35.16 0.52
N ALA A 359 17.97 -34.19 -0.36
CA ALA A 359 18.45 -34.17 -1.75
C ALA A 359 19.98 -34.06 -1.87
N ASP A 360 20.64 -33.40 -0.92
CA ASP A 360 22.11 -33.33 -0.84
C ASP A 360 22.73 -34.54 -0.09
N GLY A 361 21.93 -35.52 0.34
CA GLY A 361 22.37 -36.64 1.17
C GLY A 361 22.84 -36.27 2.59
N ARG A 362 22.71 -34.98 2.98
CA ARG A 362 23.14 -34.44 4.29
C ARG A 362 22.35 -35.02 5.47
N ILE A 363 21.12 -35.45 5.23
CA ILE A 363 20.32 -36.26 6.16
C ILE A 363 20.00 -37.57 5.45
N THR A 364 20.33 -38.71 6.07
CA THR A 364 19.91 -40.02 5.57
C THR A 364 18.57 -40.43 6.18
N LEU A 365 17.66 -40.90 5.34
CA LEU A 365 16.37 -41.42 5.78
C LEU A 365 16.55 -42.90 6.04
N ARG A 366 16.71 -43.29 7.31
CA ARG A 366 17.06 -44.67 7.72
C ARG A 366 18.36 -45.22 7.13
N GLY A 367 19.38 -44.38 7.02
CA GLY A 367 20.67 -44.79 6.43
C GLY A 367 20.62 -44.96 4.91
N PHE A 368 19.45 -44.92 4.27
CA PHE A 368 19.36 -44.72 2.83
C PHE A 368 19.82 -43.29 2.53
N ASN A 369 20.94 -43.19 1.81
CA ASN A 369 21.36 -41.95 1.18
C ASN A 369 20.48 -41.74 -0.06
N LEU A 370 19.82 -40.58 -0.14
CA LEU A 370 19.00 -40.17 -1.27
C LEU A 370 19.65 -39.04 -2.09
N GLY A 371 20.94 -38.77 -1.86
CA GLY A 371 21.70 -37.67 -2.48
C GLY A 371 21.90 -37.72 -4.00
N GLU A 372 21.40 -38.78 -4.66
CA GLU A 372 21.39 -38.96 -6.12
C GLU A 372 19.95 -39.21 -6.64
N ASP A 373 18.93 -39.06 -5.80
CA ASP A 373 17.53 -39.24 -6.18
C ASP A 373 17.01 -38.02 -6.96
N LYS A 374 16.98 -38.13 -8.29
CA LYS A 374 16.45 -37.06 -9.16
C LYS A 374 15.07 -36.54 -8.71
N PHE A 375 14.15 -37.42 -8.30
CA PHE A 375 12.81 -36.96 -7.87
C PHE A 375 12.88 -36.02 -6.67
N LEU A 376 13.85 -36.25 -5.79
CA LEU A 376 14.06 -35.49 -4.57
C LEU A 376 14.81 -34.17 -4.82
N ASP A 377 15.73 -34.13 -5.79
CA ASP A 377 16.35 -32.88 -6.25
C ASP A 377 15.38 -32.00 -7.05
N ASP A 378 14.57 -32.60 -7.94
CA ASP A 378 13.44 -31.94 -8.61
C ASP A 378 12.47 -31.34 -7.56
N LEU A 379 12.06 -32.12 -6.56
CA LEU A 379 11.19 -31.67 -5.47
C LEU A 379 11.86 -30.59 -4.60
N ALA A 380 13.17 -30.66 -4.37
CA ALA A 380 13.91 -29.63 -3.63
C ALA A 380 13.93 -28.30 -4.40
N ALA A 381 14.17 -28.35 -5.71
CA ALA A 381 14.15 -27.18 -6.58
C ALA A 381 12.75 -26.55 -6.65
N GLU A 382 11.70 -27.35 -6.83
CA GLU A 382 10.31 -26.88 -6.81
C GLU A 382 9.91 -26.24 -5.46
N THR A 383 10.35 -26.85 -4.34
CA THR A 383 10.04 -26.34 -3.00
C THR A 383 10.80 -25.05 -2.71
N GLY A 384 12.05 -24.92 -3.17
CA GLY A 384 12.84 -23.69 -3.09
C GLY A 384 12.21 -22.54 -3.89
N GLN A 385 11.90 -22.76 -5.17
CA GLN A 385 11.22 -21.77 -6.01
C GLN A 385 9.87 -21.32 -5.43
N LEU A 386 9.15 -22.23 -4.77
CA LEU A 386 7.90 -21.91 -4.08
C LEU A 386 8.14 -21.07 -2.81
N PHE A 387 9.19 -21.37 -2.03
CA PHE A 387 9.60 -20.55 -0.88
C PHE A 387 9.98 -19.13 -1.29
N ASP A 388 10.75 -19.00 -2.37
CA ASP A 388 11.15 -17.70 -2.94
C ASP A 388 9.90 -16.91 -3.35
N ARG A 389 8.96 -17.53 -4.08
CA ARG A 389 7.70 -16.85 -4.48
C ARG A 389 6.85 -16.40 -3.29
N VAL A 390 6.70 -17.22 -2.25
CA VAL A 390 5.94 -16.82 -1.05
C VAL A 390 6.67 -15.70 -0.29
N THR A 391 8.00 -15.64 -0.38
CA THR A 391 8.80 -14.53 0.14
C THR A 391 8.61 -13.25 -0.67
N THR A 392 8.56 -13.31 -2.01
CA THR A 392 8.24 -12.14 -2.86
C THR A 392 6.84 -11.59 -2.55
N LEU A 393 5.81 -12.46 -2.48
CA LEU A 393 4.43 -12.03 -2.14
C LEU A 393 4.34 -11.30 -0.78
N LYS A 394 5.23 -11.62 0.17
CA LYS A 394 5.33 -10.94 1.47
C LYS A 394 5.91 -9.53 1.35
N GLU A 395 6.84 -9.32 0.42
CA GLU A 395 7.48 -8.06 0.10
C GLU A 395 6.57 -7.16 -0.75
N ASP A 396 5.80 -7.75 -1.67
CA ASP A 396 4.78 -7.06 -2.46
C ASP A 396 3.66 -6.50 -1.56
N VAL A 397 3.10 -7.33 -0.65
CA VAL A 397 2.09 -6.88 0.32
C VAL A 397 2.67 -5.80 1.26
N GLN A 398 3.94 -5.90 1.66
CA GLN A 398 4.58 -4.85 2.46
C GLN A 398 4.73 -3.54 1.68
N SER A 399 5.15 -3.61 0.41
CA SER A 399 5.29 -2.45 -0.49
C SER A 399 3.94 -1.77 -0.72
N LEU A 400 2.86 -2.55 -0.86
CA LEU A 400 1.50 -2.05 -0.98
C LEU A 400 1.02 -1.34 0.30
N ILE A 401 1.33 -1.88 1.49
CA ILE A 401 1.05 -1.23 2.78
C ILE A 401 1.83 0.08 2.91
N GLU A 402 3.12 0.10 2.56
CA GLU A 402 3.96 1.31 2.65
C GLU A 402 3.51 2.41 1.67
N LEU A 403 3.21 2.05 0.42
CA LEU A 403 2.62 2.96 -0.57
C LEU A 403 1.34 3.61 -0.02
N HIS A 404 0.47 2.80 0.58
CA HIS A 404 -0.78 3.27 1.17
C HIS A 404 -0.58 4.22 2.35
N ILE A 405 0.34 3.87 3.27
CA ILE A 405 0.70 4.73 4.41
C ILE A 405 1.30 6.06 3.93
N ASN A 406 2.17 6.04 2.92
CA ASN A 406 2.80 7.24 2.37
C ASN A 406 1.77 8.18 1.72
N VAL A 407 0.82 7.65 0.96
CA VAL A 407 -0.28 8.45 0.37
C VAL A 407 -1.20 9.02 1.47
N LYS A 408 -1.54 8.25 2.50
CA LYS A 408 -2.34 8.77 3.64
C LYS A 408 -1.56 9.77 4.51
N GLY A 409 -0.23 9.68 4.58
CA GLY A 409 0.63 10.70 5.17
C GLY A 409 0.61 12.02 4.39
N PHE A 410 0.59 11.95 3.06
CA PHE A 410 0.43 13.12 2.19
C PHE A 410 -0.96 13.78 2.35
N GLU A 411 -2.03 12.99 2.42
CA GLU A 411 -3.39 13.48 2.71
C GLU A 411 -3.44 14.23 4.07
N MET A 412 -2.88 13.65 5.13
CA MET A 412 -2.83 14.28 6.46
C MET A 412 -2.04 15.61 6.47
N ASN A 413 -0.89 15.64 5.80
CA ASN A 413 -0.09 16.86 5.66
C ASN A 413 -0.90 17.98 4.98
N ASN A 414 -1.63 17.66 3.91
CA ASN A 414 -2.45 18.64 3.19
C ASN A 414 -3.69 19.08 3.99
N PHE A 415 -4.30 18.20 4.78
CA PHE A 415 -5.35 18.57 5.73
C PHE A 415 -4.87 19.58 6.78
N LEU A 416 -3.68 19.36 7.36
CA LEU A 416 -3.10 20.27 8.35
C LEU A 416 -2.75 21.64 7.75
N LYS A 417 -2.22 21.69 6.52
CA LYS A 417 -2.01 22.95 5.77
C LYS A 417 -3.33 23.71 5.56
N LEU A 418 -4.38 23.02 5.11
CA LEU A 418 -5.69 23.64 4.85
C LEU A 418 -6.30 24.22 6.14
N LEU A 419 -6.24 23.48 7.25
CA LEU A 419 -6.69 23.97 8.55
C LEU A 419 -5.91 25.22 8.98
N ALA A 420 -4.58 25.21 8.86
CA ALA A 420 -3.74 26.36 9.18
C ALA A 420 -4.05 27.60 8.32
N ILE A 421 -4.33 27.42 7.02
CA ILE A 421 -4.75 28.51 6.12
C ILE A 421 -6.08 29.12 6.59
N VAL A 422 -7.10 28.28 6.83
CA VAL A 422 -8.43 28.74 7.23
C VAL A 422 -8.39 29.44 8.60
N SER A 423 -7.69 28.87 9.57
CA SER A 423 -7.51 29.49 10.89
C SER A 423 -6.75 30.82 10.82
N PHE A 424 -5.68 30.92 10.03
CA PHE A 424 -4.94 32.17 9.86
C PHE A 424 -5.78 33.25 9.16
N LEU A 425 -6.50 32.88 8.10
CA LEU A 425 -7.34 33.81 7.33
C LEU A 425 -8.52 34.33 8.17
N GLY A 426 -9.10 33.50 9.04
CA GLY A 426 -10.14 33.89 9.99
C GLY A 426 -9.63 34.70 11.19
N LEU A 427 -8.35 34.55 11.58
CA LEU A 427 -7.74 35.31 12.67
C LEU A 427 -7.65 36.81 12.34
N ILE A 428 -7.34 37.18 11.09
CA ILE A 428 -7.17 38.58 10.65
C ILE A 428 -8.41 39.44 10.94
N PRO A 429 -9.63 39.13 10.43
CA PRO A 429 -10.84 39.89 10.76
C PRO A 429 -11.23 39.77 12.24
N THR A 430 -10.95 38.64 12.89
CA THR A 430 -11.28 38.42 14.31
C THR A 430 -10.46 39.33 15.24
N VAL A 431 -9.16 39.49 14.99
CA VAL A 431 -8.29 40.37 15.78
C VAL A 431 -8.64 41.84 15.52
N VAL A 432 -8.79 42.24 14.26
CA VAL A 432 -9.11 43.64 13.91
C VAL A 432 -10.51 44.03 14.40
N GLY A 433 -11.52 43.18 14.19
CA GLY A 433 -12.87 43.38 14.70
C GLY A 433 -12.94 43.36 16.24
N GLY A 434 -12.14 42.49 16.88
CA GLY A 434 -12.00 42.46 18.33
C GLY A 434 -11.43 43.76 18.88
N MET A 435 -10.30 44.24 18.35
CA MET A 435 -9.67 45.51 18.76
C MET A 435 -10.58 46.72 18.57
N LEU A 436 -11.32 46.79 17.46
CA LEU A 436 -12.23 47.89 17.15
C LEU A 436 -13.56 47.80 17.91
N GLY A 437 -13.95 46.61 18.37
CA GLY A 437 -15.13 46.39 19.22
C GLY A 437 -14.90 46.65 20.71
N MET A 438 -13.68 47.02 21.13
CA MET A 438 -13.38 47.35 22.53
C MET A 438 -13.88 48.75 22.89
N ASN A 439 -14.77 48.83 23.89
CA ASN A 439 -15.29 50.09 24.45
C ASN A 439 -14.24 50.84 25.29
N VAL A 440 -13.21 51.38 24.64
CA VAL A 440 -12.14 52.17 25.28
C VAL A 440 -12.51 53.65 25.27
N VAL A 441 -12.46 54.30 26.45
CA VAL A 441 -12.65 55.75 26.58
C VAL A 441 -11.53 56.48 25.85
N GLY A 442 -11.88 57.43 24.97
CA GLY A 442 -10.91 58.18 24.17
C GLY A 442 -10.38 57.43 22.94
N ASN A 443 -11.17 56.54 22.34
CA ASN A 443 -10.83 55.83 21.09
C ASN A 443 -10.26 56.79 20.00
N PRO A 444 -8.99 56.63 19.59
CA PRO A 444 -8.30 57.59 18.73
C PRO A 444 -8.41 57.30 17.22
N TRP A 445 -9.23 56.32 16.78
CA TRP A 445 -9.25 55.84 15.40
C TRP A 445 -10.47 56.34 14.60
N PRO A 446 -10.39 57.44 13.82
CA PRO A 446 -11.50 57.96 13.02
C PRO A 446 -11.69 57.21 11.68
N MET A 447 -11.64 55.87 11.71
CA MET A 447 -11.72 55.05 10.50
C MET A 447 -13.16 54.67 10.16
N THR A 448 -13.51 54.66 8.87
CA THR A 448 -14.80 54.16 8.41
C THR A 448 -14.81 52.63 8.32
N LEU A 449 -15.99 52.01 8.41
CA LEU A 449 -16.15 50.56 8.25
C LEU A 449 -15.59 50.05 6.90
N GLY A 450 -15.68 50.87 5.84
CA GLY A 450 -15.10 50.58 4.53
C GLY A 450 -13.57 50.52 4.56
N GLN A 451 -12.92 51.45 5.26
CA GLN A 451 -11.45 51.50 5.39
C GLN A 451 -10.93 50.28 6.16
N VAL A 452 -11.63 49.90 7.23
CA VAL A 452 -11.34 48.67 7.99
C VAL A 452 -11.52 47.43 7.12
N ALA A 453 -12.65 47.30 6.41
CA ALA A 453 -12.92 46.17 5.54
C ALA A 453 -11.90 46.04 4.39
N PHE A 454 -11.48 47.17 3.79
CA PHE A 454 -10.44 47.19 2.77
C PHE A 454 -9.08 46.75 3.33
N GLY A 455 -8.66 47.27 4.50
CA GLY A 455 -7.40 46.89 5.14
C GLY A 455 -7.37 45.40 5.49
N VAL A 456 -8.43 44.90 6.13
CA VAL A 456 -8.60 43.47 6.47
C VAL A 456 -8.58 42.60 5.20
N GLY A 457 -9.32 42.99 4.16
CA GLY A 457 -9.35 42.28 2.88
C GLY A 457 -7.98 42.23 2.19
N MET A 458 -7.20 43.32 2.27
CA MET A 458 -5.86 43.37 1.69
C MET A 458 -4.86 42.48 2.43
N VAL A 459 -4.86 42.51 3.77
CA VAL A 459 -4.00 41.63 4.58
C VAL A 459 -4.38 40.15 4.37
N ALA A 460 -5.68 39.85 4.28
CA ALA A 460 -6.18 38.51 3.95
C ALA A 460 -5.74 38.04 2.55
N ALA A 461 -5.82 38.90 1.54
CA ALA A 461 -5.39 38.58 0.18
C ALA A 461 -3.87 38.35 0.09
N VAL A 462 -3.06 39.19 0.74
CA VAL A 462 -1.60 39.01 0.81
C VAL A 462 -1.23 37.71 1.54
N ALA A 463 -1.91 37.39 2.65
CA ALA A 463 -1.69 36.13 3.36
C ALA A 463 -2.03 34.90 2.49
N MET A 464 -3.18 34.93 1.80
CA MET A 464 -3.60 33.87 0.88
C MET A 464 -2.59 33.68 -0.27
N TYR A 465 -2.07 34.77 -0.82
CA TYR A 465 -1.00 34.73 -1.83
C TYR A 465 0.30 34.12 -1.27
N VAL A 466 0.74 34.47 -0.05
CA VAL A 466 1.91 33.84 0.59
C VAL A 466 1.74 32.32 0.78
N PHE A 467 0.53 31.85 1.12
CA PHE A 467 0.23 30.41 1.17
C PHE A 467 0.23 29.75 -0.22
N ALA A 468 -0.15 30.47 -1.28
CA ALA A 468 -0.05 29.99 -2.66
C ALA A 468 1.41 29.79 -3.10
N ILE A 469 2.31 30.76 -2.87
CA ILE A 469 3.75 30.62 -3.21
C ILE A 469 4.36 29.40 -2.51
N LYS A 470 4.02 29.19 -1.23
CA LYS A 470 4.51 28.05 -0.44
C LYS A 470 3.96 26.68 -0.89
N GLY A 471 3.04 26.65 -1.86
CA GLY A 471 2.41 25.41 -2.31
C GLY A 471 1.52 24.76 -1.23
N TRP A 472 0.92 25.57 -0.34
CA TRP A 472 -0.01 25.06 0.67
C TRP A 472 -1.48 25.05 0.18
N LEU A 473 -1.74 25.64 -0.99
CA LEU A 473 -2.99 25.61 -1.74
C LEU A 473 -2.93 24.64 -2.95
N ARG A 474 -2.05 23.64 -2.91
CA ARG A 474 -1.87 22.59 -3.94
C ARG A 474 -1.84 21.21 -3.29
#